data_AF-A0A1I0Y9F4-F1
#
_entry.id   AF-A0A1I0Y9F4-F1
#
_cell.length_a   1.000
_cell.length_b   1.000
_cell.length_c   1.000
_cell.angle_alpha   90.00
_cell.angle_beta   90.00
_cell.angle_gamma   90.00
#
_symmetry.space_group_name_H-M   'P 1'
#
loop_
_entity.id
_entity.type
_entity.pdbx_description
1 polymer ?
#
loop_
_entity_poly.entity_id
_entity_poly.type
_entity_poly.pdbx_seq_one_letter_code
_entity_poly.pdbx_strand_id
1 'polypeptide(L)'
;MDKILLFGEDIFKDVRSVTEGPMRWYVANDVCRALGIKNSRDAVSRLDADERRMVTMKTNGGEQKMNAISVSGVYRLIFTSHKGFAKEYQRWVTHDVLPILNQEGKHGMAVDGVSKKLDELTELLTQSGIVKPFVNPRYTFDNLMSRFMQAVPRSHARDFYEALGEWYGLKVPYSSAIHVTVKEWLMERIPMEVMSEFVIGVETETIVKSQTGRWVSLNGAFGNQVEWERTKNEFGHKCAYCGKENVPLIPEHIVPQSIMSKENPKKVDLVENIVPACAECNANKKAQPFGKWYTEQPFFSKARLRKIQEHYRKYCLE
;
A
#
# COMPACT_ATOMS: atom_id res chain seq x y z
N MET A 1 -6.75 15.58 19.17
CA MET A 1 -8.10 16.18 19.23
C MET A 1 -8.40 16.60 17.81
N ASP A 2 -8.95 15.69 17.01
CA ASP A 2 -8.95 15.90 15.56
C ASP A 2 -10.28 16.56 15.22
N LYS A 3 -10.14 17.81 14.78
CA LYS A 3 -11.22 18.70 14.42
C LYS A 3 -11.79 18.26 13.08
N ILE A 4 -13.01 17.75 13.11
CA ILE A 4 -13.90 17.76 11.95
C ILE A 4 -14.16 19.24 11.65
N LEU A 5 -13.43 19.81 10.70
CA LEU A 5 -13.74 21.10 10.08
C LEU A 5 -14.05 20.78 8.63
N LEU A 6 -15.21 21.12 8.09
CA LEU A 6 -15.72 22.48 7.96
C LEU A 6 -17.27 22.48 8.08
N PHE A 7 -17.80 23.53 8.73
CA PHE A 7 -19.19 23.75 9.19
C PHE A 7 -19.62 22.96 10.44
N GLY A 8 -19.55 23.62 11.60
CA GLY A 8 -20.15 23.18 12.85
C GLY A 8 -19.20 22.49 13.82
N GLU A 9 -18.17 23.21 14.32
CA GLU A 9 -17.26 22.72 15.37
C GLU A 9 -18.01 22.23 16.64
N ASP A 10 -19.27 22.64 16.86
CA ASP A 10 -20.07 22.25 18.03
C ASP A 10 -20.97 21.01 17.82
N ILE A 11 -21.19 20.55 16.59
CA ILE A 11 -22.26 19.56 16.29
C ILE A 11 -21.81 18.11 16.54
N PHE A 12 -20.52 17.84 16.32
CA PHE A 12 -19.90 16.53 16.53
C PHE A 12 -19.11 16.43 17.84
N LYS A 13 -19.23 17.44 18.71
CA LYS A 13 -18.50 17.51 19.99
C LYS A 13 -18.75 16.29 20.90
N ASP A 14 -19.95 15.72 20.82
CA ASP A 14 -20.36 14.54 21.57
C ASP A 14 -20.32 13.23 20.76
N VAL A 15 -19.68 13.25 19.57
CA VAL A 15 -19.54 12.03 18.76
C VAL A 15 -18.27 11.29 19.15
N ARG A 16 -18.47 10.10 19.71
CA ARG A 16 -17.38 9.20 20.06
C ARG A 16 -16.75 8.62 18.79
N SER A 17 -15.44 8.44 18.82
CA SER A 17 -14.68 7.85 17.73
C SER A 17 -13.59 6.91 18.23
N VAL A 18 -13.16 5.99 17.37
CA VAL A 18 -11.97 5.16 17.56
C VAL A 18 -11.07 5.28 16.33
N THR A 19 -9.76 5.28 16.56
CA THR A 19 -8.76 5.22 15.48
C THR A 19 -8.23 3.79 15.42
N GLU A 20 -8.40 3.12 14.28
CA GLU A 20 -7.86 1.79 14.04
C GLU A 20 -7.07 1.81 12.73
N GLY A 21 -5.75 1.63 12.82
CA GLY A 21 -4.86 1.81 11.68
C GLY A 21 -4.89 3.25 11.14
N PRO A 22 -4.92 3.46 9.81
CA PRO A 22 -4.97 4.82 9.24
C PRO A 22 -6.39 5.41 9.20
N MET A 23 -7.40 4.69 9.70
CA MET A 23 -8.81 5.08 9.55
C MET A 23 -9.43 5.41 10.90
N ARG A 24 -10.17 6.52 10.90
CA ARG A 24 -11.00 6.96 12.01
C ARG A 24 -12.44 6.53 11.80
N TRP A 25 -13.02 5.93 12.83
CA TRP A 25 -14.38 5.40 12.84
C TRP A 25 -15.22 6.15 13.89
N TYR A 26 -16.41 6.58 13.50
CA TYR A 26 -17.33 7.34 14.35
C TYR A 26 -18.50 6.48 14.80
N VAL A 27 -18.87 6.55 16.07
CA VAL A 27 -20.01 5.79 16.60
C VAL A 27 -21.28 6.23 15.87
N ALA A 28 -21.86 5.31 15.11
CA ALA A 28 -22.92 5.61 14.17
C ALA A 28 -24.17 6.19 14.85
N ASN A 29 -24.44 5.73 16.07
CA ASN A 29 -25.56 6.21 16.89
C ASN A 29 -25.41 7.69 17.26
N ASP A 30 -24.19 8.13 17.58
CA ASP A 30 -23.95 9.51 17.98
C ASP A 30 -24.01 10.43 16.74
N VAL A 31 -23.49 9.98 15.60
CA VAL A 31 -23.64 10.67 14.30
C VAL A 31 -25.13 10.79 13.92
N CYS A 32 -25.90 9.71 14.00
CA CYS A 32 -27.33 9.76 13.69
C CYS A 32 -28.09 10.73 14.61
N ARG A 33 -27.75 10.76 15.90
CA ARG A 33 -28.32 11.72 16.87
C ARG A 33 -27.98 13.17 16.49
N ALA A 34 -26.72 13.43 16.19
CA ALA A 34 -26.26 14.75 15.73
C ALA A 34 -27.00 15.19 14.45
N LEU A 35 -27.26 14.25 13.53
CA LEU A 35 -27.98 14.49 12.28
C LEU A 35 -29.51 14.46 12.39
N GLY A 36 -30.07 14.12 13.55
CA GLY A 36 -31.53 13.99 13.73
C GLY A 36 -32.14 12.77 13.03
N ILE A 37 -31.32 11.78 12.68
CA ILE A 37 -31.75 10.53 12.07
C ILE A 37 -32.29 9.61 13.18
N LYS A 38 -33.61 9.37 13.17
CA LYS A 38 -34.29 8.62 14.24
C LYS A 38 -33.94 7.13 14.25
N ASN A 39 -33.84 6.51 13.08
CA ASN A 39 -33.57 5.07 12.95
C ASN A 39 -32.13 4.85 12.49
N SER A 40 -31.20 4.82 13.45
CA SER A 40 -29.77 4.62 13.17
C SER A 40 -29.47 3.25 12.56
N ARG A 41 -30.19 2.20 12.97
CA ARG A 41 -30.00 0.84 12.42
C ARG A 41 -30.35 0.80 10.94
N ASP A 42 -31.48 1.38 10.55
CA ASP A 42 -31.86 1.49 9.13
C ASP A 42 -30.85 2.35 8.35
N ALA A 43 -30.47 3.51 8.88
CA ALA A 43 -29.49 4.38 8.24
C ALA A 43 -28.14 3.69 7.99
N VAL A 44 -27.60 2.98 8.98
CA VAL A 44 -26.36 2.20 8.86
C VAL A 44 -26.53 0.98 7.94
N SER A 45 -27.73 0.39 7.90
CA SER A 45 -27.99 -0.77 7.03
C SER A 45 -27.86 -0.43 5.53
N ARG A 46 -28.05 0.84 5.17
CA ARG A 46 -27.96 1.37 3.80
C ARG A 46 -26.56 1.82 3.39
N LEU A 47 -25.61 1.85 4.33
CA LEU A 47 -24.21 2.14 4.05
C LEU A 47 -23.51 0.91 3.47
N ASP A 48 -22.50 1.15 2.64
CA ASP A 48 -21.73 0.10 2.01
C ASP A 48 -20.81 -0.61 3.02
N ALA A 49 -20.29 -1.77 2.64
CA ALA A 49 -19.52 -2.64 3.54
C ALA A 49 -18.22 -1.98 4.06
N ASP A 50 -17.63 -1.08 3.27
CA ASP A 50 -16.45 -0.27 3.63
C ASP A 50 -16.79 0.97 4.47
N GLU A 51 -18.06 1.36 4.52
CA GLU A 51 -18.52 2.54 5.26
C GLU A 51 -18.99 2.24 6.69
N ARG A 52 -19.13 0.96 7.06
CA ARG A 52 -19.63 0.53 8.37
C ARG A 52 -18.85 -0.65 8.94
N ARG A 53 -18.72 -0.70 10.25
CA ARG A 53 -18.18 -1.87 10.97
C ARG A 53 -18.61 -1.92 12.43
N MET A 54 -18.25 -3.01 13.10
CA MET A 54 -18.31 -3.09 14.56
C MET A 54 -16.97 -2.68 15.17
N VAL A 55 -17.01 -1.82 16.18
CA VAL A 55 -15.85 -1.43 16.99
C VAL A 55 -16.13 -1.72 18.46
N THR A 56 -15.09 -2.06 19.22
CA THR A 56 -15.18 -2.26 20.67
C THR A 56 -14.73 -0.97 21.37
N MET A 57 -15.56 -0.43 22.26
CA MET A 57 -15.16 0.73 23.08
C MET A 57 -15.46 0.49 24.55
N LYS A 58 -14.63 1.07 25.40
CA LYS A 58 -14.86 1.11 26.85
C LYS A 58 -15.91 2.17 27.17
N THR A 59 -16.97 1.74 27.84
CA THR A 59 -18.06 2.60 28.34
C THR A 59 -18.13 2.49 29.86
N ASN A 60 -18.96 3.32 30.51
CA ASN A 60 -19.20 3.22 31.96
C ASN A 60 -19.76 1.85 32.38
N GLY A 61 -20.36 1.09 31.45
CA GLY A 61 -20.83 -0.28 31.66
C GLY A 61 -19.86 -1.37 31.22
N GLY A 62 -18.59 -1.04 30.96
CA GLY A 62 -17.58 -1.98 30.45
C GLY A 62 -17.38 -1.90 28.93
N GLU A 63 -16.69 -2.89 28.37
CA GLU A 63 -16.44 -2.97 26.93
C GLU A 63 -17.71 -3.33 26.16
N GLN A 64 -18.08 -2.50 25.18
CA GLN A 64 -19.26 -2.69 24.36
C GLN A 64 -18.90 -2.64 22.88
N LYS A 65 -19.51 -3.54 22.10
CA LYS A 65 -19.44 -3.53 20.63
C LYS A 65 -20.51 -2.60 20.08
N MET A 66 -20.11 -1.63 19.26
CA MET A 66 -21.00 -0.64 18.67
C MET A 66 -20.80 -0.55 17.15
N ASN A 67 -21.85 -0.21 16.43
CA ASN A 67 -21.73 0.16 15.02
C ASN A 67 -20.98 1.48 14.91
N ALA A 68 -19.95 1.51 14.09
CA ALA A 68 -19.23 2.70 13.71
C ALA A 68 -19.18 2.83 12.19
N ILE A 69 -19.04 4.07 11.74
CA ILE A 69 -19.04 4.44 10.34
C ILE A 69 -17.78 5.22 9.99
N SER A 70 -17.32 5.06 8.76
CA SER A 70 -16.18 5.81 8.25
C SER A 70 -16.54 7.28 8.02
N VAL A 71 -15.55 8.12 7.71
CA VAL A 71 -15.76 9.51 7.27
C VAL A 71 -16.70 9.57 6.06
N SER A 72 -16.55 8.65 5.10
CA SER A 72 -17.46 8.54 3.94
C SER A 72 -18.91 8.30 4.37
N GLY A 73 -19.12 7.35 5.27
CA GLY A 73 -20.43 7.06 5.83
C GLY A 73 -21.05 8.27 6.54
N VAL A 74 -20.25 9.09 7.25
CA VAL A 74 -20.72 10.34 7.87
C VAL A 74 -21.24 11.31 6.81
N TYR A 75 -20.47 11.55 5.73
CA TYR A 75 -20.91 12.43 4.65
C TYR A 75 -22.18 11.91 3.98
N ARG A 76 -22.24 10.62 3.67
CA ARG A 76 -23.44 10.00 3.11
C ARG A 76 -24.67 10.24 3.98
N LEU A 77 -24.54 10.10 5.30
CA LEU A 77 -25.63 10.40 6.22
C LEU A 77 -25.96 11.91 6.30
N ILE A 78 -24.97 12.80 6.19
CA ILE A 78 -25.21 14.26 6.12
C ILE A 78 -26.11 14.61 4.92
N PHE A 79 -25.87 14.01 3.75
CA PHE A 79 -26.69 14.23 2.55
C PHE A 79 -28.13 13.71 2.67
N THR A 80 -28.41 12.85 3.65
CA THR A 80 -29.78 12.37 3.95
C THR A 80 -30.48 13.16 5.07
N SER A 81 -29.75 14.02 5.80
CA SER A 81 -30.30 14.76 6.93
C SER A 81 -31.09 16.00 6.47
N HIS A 82 -32.13 16.33 7.25
CA HIS A 82 -32.94 17.53 7.04
C HIS A 82 -32.65 18.65 8.05
N LYS A 83 -31.67 18.50 8.93
CA LYS A 83 -31.28 19.55 9.89
C LYS A 83 -30.72 20.77 9.14
N GLY A 84 -30.91 21.95 9.72
CA GLY A 84 -30.49 23.23 9.12
C GLY A 84 -29.03 23.22 8.66
N PHE A 85 -28.11 22.83 9.55
CA PHE A 85 -26.69 22.73 9.23
C PHE A 85 -26.38 21.71 8.11
N ALA A 86 -27.10 20.59 8.05
CA ALA A 86 -26.88 19.57 7.03
C ALA A 86 -27.32 20.09 5.65
N LYS A 87 -28.41 20.88 5.61
CA LYS A 87 -28.85 21.58 4.40
C LYS A 87 -27.88 22.67 3.98
N GLU A 88 -27.31 23.42 4.92
CA GLU A 88 -26.27 24.41 4.65
C GLU A 88 -25.01 23.74 4.08
N TYR A 89 -24.58 22.63 4.68
CA TYR A 89 -23.47 21.83 4.18
C TYR A 89 -23.74 21.28 2.77
N GLN A 90 -24.90 20.67 2.54
CA GLN A 90 -25.30 20.18 1.22
C GLN A 90 -25.32 21.31 0.18
N ARG A 91 -25.85 22.48 0.54
CA ARG A 91 -25.86 23.66 -0.33
C ARG A 91 -24.46 24.14 -0.65
N TRP A 92 -23.61 24.30 0.36
CA TRP A 92 -22.21 24.68 0.16
C TRP A 92 -21.48 23.69 -0.75
N VAL A 93 -21.63 22.39 -0.52
CA VAL A 93 -21.03 21.37 -1.41
C VAL A 93 -21.58 21.49 -2.83
N THR A 94 -22.88 21.66 -3.01
CA THR A 94 -23.51 21.64 -4.36
C THR A 94 -23.41 22.96 -5.11
N HIS A 95 -23.30 24.10 -4.43
CA HIS A 95 -23.30 25.43 -5.05
C HIS A 95 -21.92 26.06 -5.09
N ASP A 96 -21.03 25.70 -4.15
CA ASP A 96 -19.69 26.25 -4.09
C ASP A 96 -18.66 25.19 -4.50
N VAL A 97 -18.60 24.07 -3.79
CA VAL A 97 -17.53 23.06 -3.98
C VAL A 97 -17.61 22.35 -5.33
N LEU A 98 -18.73 21.69 -5.64
CA LEU A 98 -18.88 20.92 -6.88
C LEU A 98 -18.80 21.80 -8.13
N PRO A 99 -19.39 23.02 -8.16
CA PRO A 99 -19.22 23.92 -9.30
C PRO A 99 -17.78 24.39 -9.49
N ILE A 100 -17.04 24.70 -8.42
CA ILE A 100 -15.60 25.03 -8.51
C ILE A 100 -14.84 23.85 -9.13
N LEU A 101 -15.01 22.64 -8.60
CA LEU A 101 -14.36 21.44 -9.11
C LEU A 101 -14.73 21.14 -10.58
N ASN A 102 -15.96 21.44 -10.98
CA ASN A 102 -16.45 21.21 -12.35
C ASN A 102 -16.03 22.32 -13.35
N GLN A 103 -15.80 23.55 -12.88
CA GLN A 103 -15.28 24.66 -13.69
C GLN A 103 -13.76 24.55 -13.90
N GLU A 104 -13.02 24.11 -12.89
CA GLU A 104 -11.58 23.84 -12.99
C GLU A 104 -11.26 22.69 -13.97
N GLY A 105 -12.20 21.76 -14.18
CA GLY A 105 -12.13 20.77 -15.25
C GLY A 105 -12.33 21.31 -16.68
N LYS A 106 -12.75 22.58 -16.86
CA LYS A 106 -13.08 23.19 -18.17
C LYS A 106 -12.21 24.37 -18.60
N HIS A 107 -11.52 25.07 -17.70
CA HIS A 107 -10.69 26.24 -18.07
C HIS A 107 -9.33 26.19 -17.38
N GLY A 108 -8.32 25.72 -18.11
CA GLY A 108 -6.92 25.66 -17.64
C GLY A 108 -6.20 27.00 -17.52
N MET A 109 -6.89 28.13 -17.34
CA MET A 109 -6.27 29.46 -17.30
C MET A 109 -7.06 30.47 -16.44
N ALA A 110 -7.12 30.28 -15.12
CA ALA A 110 -7.35 31.33 -14.11
C ALA A 110 -7.18 30.72 -12.70
N VAL A 111 -5.98 30.24 -12.37
CA VAL A 111 -5.78 29.23 -11.31
C VAL A 111 -5.10 29.78 -10.04
N ASP A 112 -4.56 30.99 -10.02
CA ASP A 112 -3.51 31.29 -9.02
C ASP A 112 -3.99 31.60 -7.58
N GLY A 113 -5.23 32.06 -7.39
CA GLY A 113 -5.71 32.51 -6.07
C GLY A 113 -6.46 31.45 -5.26
N VAL A 114 -7.28 30.64 -5.93
CA VAL A 114 -8.14 29.62 -5.29
C VAL A 114 -7.43 28.27 -5.26
N SER A 115 -6.72 27.88 -6.33
CA SER A 115 -5.88 26.68 -6.34
C SER A 115 -4.87 26.76 -5.22
N LYS A 116 -4.15 27.89 -5.09
CA LYS A 116 -3.13 28.02 -4.06
C LYS A 116 -3.67 27.84 -2.64
N LYS A 117 -4.87 28.34 -2.36
CA LYS A 117 -5.51 28.20 -1.06
C LYS A 117 -6.07 26.79 -0.83
N LEU A 118 -6.54 26.13 -1.89
CA LEU A 118 -6.99 24.75 -1.87
C LEU A 118 -5.82 23.76 -1.77
N ASP A 119 -4.71 24.05 -2.44
CA ASP A 119 -3.44 23.32 -2.42
C ASP A 119 -2.81 23.44 -1.03
N GLU A 120 -2.75 24.65 -0.46
CA GLU A 120 -2.31 24.89 0.93
C GLU A 120 -3.17 24.11 1.93
N LEU A 121 -4.50 24.13 1.76
CA LEU A 121 -5.42 23.38 2.63
C LEU A 121 -5.25 21.86 2.46
N THR A 122 -5.10 21.39 1.22
CA THR A 122 -4.93 19.97 0.88
C THR A 122 -3.60 19.46 1.41
N GLU A 123 -2.53 20.26 1.32
CA GLU A 123 -1.22 19.95 1.85
C GLU A 123 -1.24 19.90 3.38
N LEU A 124 -1.89 20.86 4.05
CA LEU A 124 -2.13 20.82 5.50
C LEU A 124 -2.95 19.59 5.94
N LEU A 125 -3.99 19.23 5.19
CA LEU A 125 -4.84 18.07 5.47
C LEU A 125 -4.14 16.73 5.19
N THR A 126 -3.23 16.70 4.21
CA THR A 126 -2.39 15.54 3.87
C THR A 126 -1.28 15.36 4.91
N GLN A 127 -0.60 16.43 5.31
CA GLN A 127 0.45 16.43 6.34
C GLN A 127 -0.09 16.08 7.74
N SER A 128 -1.34 16.46 8.03
CA SER A 128 -2.01 16.08 9.29
C SER A 128 -2.56 14.65 9.29
N GLY A 129 -2.52 13.94 8.16
CA GLY A 129 -3.05 12.59 8.01
C GLY A 129 -4.58 12.49 8.08
N ILE A 130 -5.27 13.64 8.04
CA ILE A 130 -6.73 13.75 8.20
C ILE A 130 -7.45 13.42 6.89
N VAL A 131 -6.86 13.82 5.76
CA VAL A 131 -7.38 13.52 4.42
C VAL A 131 -6.30 12.80 3.64
N LYS A 132 -6.60 11.58 3.18
CA LYS A 132 -5.90 11.02 2.02
C LYS A 132 -6.66 11.52 0.79
N PRO A 133 -6.00 12.14 -0.20
CA PRO A 133 -6.69 12.54 -1.42
C PRO A 133 -7.38 11.32 -2.02
N PHE A 134 -8.70 11.40 -2.23
CA PHE A 134 -9.43 10.40 -3.01
C PHE A 134 -9.06 10.60 -4.48
N VAL A 135 -7.93 10.01 -4.87
CA VAL A 135 -7.54 9.95 -6.27
C VAL A 135 -8.22 8.73 -6.85
N ASN A 136 -9.05 8.92 -7.89
CA ASN A 136 -9.68 7.82 -8.60
C ASN A 136 -8.60 6.77 -8.93
N PRO A 137 -8.67 5.54 -8.38
CA PRO A 137 -7.60 4.56 -8.53
C PRO A 137 -7.24 4.27 -9.99
N ARG A 138 -8.22 4.38 -10.90
CA ARG A 138 -7.97 4.22 -12.34
C ARG A 138 -7.14 5.35 -12.92
N TYR A 139 -7.39 6.59 -12.48
CA TYR A 139 -6.63 7.76 -12.89
C TYR A 139 -5.22 7.72 -12.30
N THR A 140 -5.07 7.36 -11.02
CA THR A 140 -3.77 7.16 -10.39
C THR A 140 -2.95 6.13 -11.17
N PHE A 141 -3.56 5.00 -11.51
CA PHE A 141 -2.91 3.97 -12.31
C PHE A 141 -2.45 4.48 -13.68
N ASP A 142 -3.29 5.23 -14.40
CA ASP A 142 -2.93 5.79 -15.72
C ASP A 142 -1.81 6.82 -15.64
N ASN A 143 -1.79 7.62 -14.56
CA ASN A 143 -0.72 8.55 -14.26
C ASN A 143 0.59 7.81 -13.98
N LEU A 144 0.57 6.80 -13.11
CA LEU A 144 1.71 5.94 -12.81
C LEU A 144 2.26 5.24 -14.07
N MET A 145 1.38 4.73 -14.93
CA MET A 145 1.78 4.12 -16.20
C MET A 145 2.48 5.13 -17.11
N SER A 146 1.92 6.34 -17.23
CA SER A 146 2.49 7.41 -18.06
C SER A 146 3.86 7.85 -17.54
N ARG A 147 4.01 8.00 -16.22
CA ARG A 147 5.27 8.28 -15.53
C ARG A 147 6.33 7.20 -15.76
N PHE A 148 5.95 5.93 -15.61
CA PHE A 148 6.84 4.81 -15.94
C PHE A 148 7.30 4.86 -17.40
N MET A 149 6.39 5.14 -18.34
CA MET A 149 6.73 5.21 -19.77
C MET A 149 7.65 6.39 -20.11
N GLN A 150 7.60 7.48 -19.34
CA GLN A 150 8.57 8.58 -19.44
C GLN A 150 9.94 8.18 -18.89
N ALA A 151 9.98 7.47 -17.76
CA ALA A 151 11.22 6.99 -17.14
C ALA A 151 11.88 5.84 -17.92
N VAL A 152 11.13 5.05 -18.67
CA VAL A 152 11.62 3.93 -19.49
C VAL A 152 11.33 4.21 -20.97
N PRO A 153 12.23 4.91 -21.69
CA PRO A 153 12.01 5.30 -23.08
C PRO A 153 11.70 4.11 -23.97
N ARG A 154 10.80 4.31 -24.95
CA ARG A 154 10.33 3.29 -25.91
C ARG A 154 9.53 2.13 -25.29
N SER A 155 9.15 2.21 -24.02
CA SER A 155 8.20 1.26 -23.43
C SER A 155 6.76 1.59 -23.83
N HIS A 156 5.90 0.58 -23.71
CA HIS A 156 4.46 0.66 -23.94
C HIS A 156 3.69 0.21 -22.69
N ALA A 157 2.37 0.41 -22.69
CA ALA A 157 1.50 0.01 -21.57
C ALA A 157 1.68 -1.46 -21.14
N ARG A 158 1.94 -2.35 -22.11
CA ARG A 158 2.21 -3.76 -21.82
C ARG A 158 3.47 -3.94 -20.98
N ASP A 159 4.55 -3.24 -21.30
CA ASP A 159 5.82 -3.32 -20.57
C ASP A 159 5.65 -2.86 -19.13
N PHE A 160 4.82 -1.85 -18.89
CA PHE A 160 4.47 -1.41 -17.53
C PHE A 160 3.76 -2.53 -16.74
N TYR A 161 2.79 -3.21 -17.36
CA TYR A 161 2.09 -4.33 -16.72
C TYR A 161 3.04 -5.47 -16.40
N GLU A 162 3.86 -5.90 -17.36
CA GLU A 162 4.83 -6.98 -17.18
C GLU A 162 5.85 -6.61 -16.09
N ALA A 163 6.35 -5.37 -16.08
CA ALA A 163 7.26 -4.85 -15.09
C ALA A 163 6.67 -4.84 -13.68
N LEU A 164 5.45 -4.31 -13.50
CA LEU A 164 4.75 -4.32 -12.21
C LEU A 164 4.48 -5.75 -11.70
N GLY A 165 4.01 -6.62 -12.59
CA GLY A 165 3.76 -8.02 -12.24
C GLY A 165 5.05 -8.71 -11.81
N GLU A 166 6.12 -8.57 -12.59
CA GLU A 166 7.42 -9.14 -12.26
C GLU A 166 7.99 -8.58 -10.93
N TRP A 167 7.90 -7.27 -10.72
CA TRP A 167 8.30 -6.61 -9.49
C TRP A 167 7.57 -7.19 -8.28
N TYR A 168 6.26 -7.32 -8.36
CA TYR A 168 5.42 -7.83 -7.28
C TYR A 168 5.45 -9.37 -7.14
N GLY A 169 6.02 -10.09 -8.11
CA GLY A 169 6.08 -11.56 -8.11
C GLY A 169 4.83 -12.24 -8.68
N LEU A 170 4.04 -11.55 -9.52
CA LEU A 170 2.89 -12.08 -10.23
C LEU A 170 3.18 -12.31 -11.71
N LYS A 171 2.67 -13.43 -12.23
CA LYS A 171 2.63 -13.66 -13.67
C LYS A 171 1.38 -12.99 -14.25
N VAL A 172 1.57 -11.90 -14.98
CA VAL A 172 0.47 -11.17 -15.60
C VAL A 172 -0.21 -12.02 -16.69
N PRO A 173 -1.51 -12.26 -16.60
CA PRO A 173 -2.25 -12.98 -17.63
C PRO A 173 -2.58 -12.05 -18.80
N TYR A 174 -2.37 -12.55 -20.02
CA TYR A 174 -2.85 -11.95 -21.27
C TYR A 174 -3.70 -12.99 -21.98
N SER A 175 -4.84 -12.60 -22.59
CA SER A 175 -5.89 -13.43 -23.26
C SER A 175 -7.20 -13.59 -22.46
N SER A 176 -8.15 -14.37 -23.01
CA SER A 176 -9.47 -14.73 -22.43
C SER A 176 -9.42 -15.46 -21.09
N ALA A 177 -8.21 -15.69 -20.54
CA ALA A 177 -7.99 -16.28 -19.22
C ALA A 177 -8.52 -15.41 -18.06
N ILE A 178 -8.87 -14.15 -18.32
CA ILE A 178 -9.47 -13.24 -17.34
C ILE A 178 -10.73 -12.59 -17.93
N HIS A 179 -11.73 -12.34 -17.07
CA HIS A 179 -13.00 -11.69 -17.43
C HIS A 179 -12.97 -10.17 -17.27
N VAL A 180 -11.83 -9.61 -16.86
CA VAL A 180 -11.61 -8.17 -16.62
C VAL A 180 -10.41 -7.68 -17.44
N THR A 181 -10.21 -6.36 -17.50
CA THR A 181 -9.00 -5.81 -18.14
C THR A 181 -7.74 -6.14 -17.32
N VAL A 182 -6.56 -6.19 -17.95
CA VAL A 182 -5.27 -6.40 -17.23
C VAL A 182 -5.03 -5.30 -16.18
N LYS A 183 -5.41 -4.06 -16.50
CA LYS A 183 -5.40 -2.93 -15.58
C LYS A 183 -6.20 -3.22 -14.31
N GLU A 184 -7.46 -3.62 -14.46
CA GLU A 184 -8.33 -3.95 -13.33
C GLU A 184 -7.80 -5.15 -12.56
N TRP A 185 -7.33 -6.18 -13.27
CA TRP A 185 -6.74 -7.36 -12.65
C TRP A 185 -5.54 -7.02 -11.75
N LEU A 186 -4.67 -6.11 -12.18
CA LEU A 186 -3.53 -5.61 -11.41
C LEU A 186 -3.99 -4.76 -10.22
N MET A 187 -4.92 -3.83 -10.43
CA MET A 187 -5.44 -2.95 -9.36
C MET A 187 -6.16 -3.72 -8.23
N GLU A 188 -6.75 -4.87 -8.53
CA GLU A 188 -7.34 -5.76 -7.52
C GLU A 188 -6.32 -6.52 -6.68
N ARG A 189 -5.08 -6.67 -7.17
CA ARG A 189 -4.06 -7.59 -6.61
C ARG A 189 -2.85 -6.89 -6.04
N ILE A 190 -2.51 -5.72 -6.55
CA ILE A 190 -1.35 -4.94 -6.13
C ILE A 190 -1.88 -3.65 -5.50
N PRO A 191 -1.57 -3.38 -4.21
CA PRO A 191 -1.94 -2.11 -3.58
C PRO A 191 -1.39 -0.90 -4.35
N MET A 192 -2.16 0.18 -4.40
CA MET A 192 -1.78 1.40 -5.15
C MET A 192 -0.48 2.02 -4.63
N GLU A 193 -0.24 1.91 -3.32
CA GLU A 193 0.99 2.36 -2.66
C GLU A 193 2.21 1.58 -3.19
N VAL A 194 2.07 0.27 -3.41
CA VAL A 194 3.13 -0.58 -3.95
C VAL A 194 3.40 -0.27 -5.42
N MET A 195 2.36 -0.01 -6.21
CA MET A 195 2.52 0.44 -7.60
C MET A 195 3.23 1.78 -7.67
N SER A 196 2.89 2.71 -6.76
CA SER A 196 3.50 4.03 -6.68
C SER A 196 4.97 3.93 -6.28
N GLU A 197 5.28 3.11 -5.26
CA GLU A 197 6.65 2.83 -4.84
C GLU A 197 7.50 2.29 -6.00
N PHE A 198 6.96 1.35 -6.78
CA PHE A 198 7.65 0.83 -7.95
C PHE A 198 8.00 1.93 -8.97
N VAL A 199 7.00 2.72 -9.37
CA VAL A 199 7.20 3.78 -10.38
C VAL A 199 8.16 4.85 -9.88
N ILE A 200 8.00 5.32 -8.64
CA ILE A 200 8.93 6.27 -8.02
C ILE A 200 10.34 5.68 -7.96
N GLY A 201 10.46 4.41 -7.62
CA GLY A 201 11.73 3.72 -7.59
C GLY A 201 12.42 3.69 -8.96
N VAL A 202 11.66 3.44 -10.02
CA VAL A 202 12.16 3.48 -11.40
C VAL A 202 12.57 4.90 -11.81
N GLU A 203 11.75 5.91 -11.52
CA GLU A 203 12.06 7.32 -11.81
C GLU A 203 13.30 7.84 -11.08
N THR A 204 13.51 7.37 -9.84
CA THR A 204 14.63 7.79 -8.98
C THR A 204 15.85 6.89 -9.14
N GLU A 205 15.81 5.92 -10.06
CA GLU A 205 16.87 4.92 -10.28
C GLU A 205 17.23 4.11 -9.01
N THR A 206 16.32 4.04 -8.04
CA THR A 206 16.45 3.19 -6.86
C THR A 206 15.85 1.80 -7.07
N ILE A 207 15.07 1.60 -8.15
CA ILE A 207 14.67 0.30 -8.68
C ILE A 207 15.20 0.20 -10.11
N VAL A 208 16.11 -0.75 -10.34
CA VAL A 208 16.85 -0.91 -11.59
C VAL A 208 16.69 -2.32 -12.14
N LYS A 209 17.13 -2.55 -13.38
CA LYS A 209 17.21 -3.91 -13.93
C LYS A 209 18.57 -4.54 -13.59
N SER A 210 18.51 -5.77 -13.07
CA SER A 210 19.65 -6.68 -12.97
C SER A 210 20.18 -7.08 -14.35
N GLN A 211 21.32 -7.76 -14.36
CA GLN A 211 21.93 -8.30 -15.59
C GLN A 211 21.00 -9.25 -16.37
N THR A 212 20.08 -9.94 -15.68
CA THR A 212 19.10 -10.82 -16.33
C THR A 212 17.79 -10.12 -16.69
N GLY A 213 17.74 -8.79 -16.54
CA GLY A 213 16.59 -7.95 -16.86
C GLY A 213 15.52 -7.86 -15.77
N ARG A 214 15.79 -8.42 -14.57
CA ARG A 214 14.84 -8.40 -13.44
C ARG A 214 14.87 -7.09 -12.68
N TRP A 215 13.71 -6.58 -12.26
CA TRP A 215 13.62 -5.38 -11.44
C TRP A 215 14.06 -5.65 -10.00
N VAL A 216 15.00 -4.83 -9.49
CA VAL A 216 15.65 -4.97 -8.19
C VAL A 216 15.74 -3.61 -7.50
N SER A 217 15.39 -3.55 -6.21
CA SER A 217 15.60 -2.34 -5.41
C SER A 217 17.02 -2.25 -4.85
N LEU A 218 17.65 -1.09 -5.02
CA LEU A 218 18.94 -0.73 -4.43
C LEU A 218 18.86 -0.51 -2.91
N ASN A 219 17.66 -0.34 -2.37
CA ASN A 219 17.43 -0.25 -0.91
C ASN A 219 17.41 -1.64 -0.24
N GLY A 220 17.59 -2.71 -1.02
CA GLY A 220 17.70 -4.07 -0.54
C GLY A 220 16.41 -4.69 -0.02
N ALA A 221 16.51 -5.91 0.50
CA ALA A 221 15.37 -6.71 0.96
C ALA A 221 14.71 -6.17 2.25
N PHE A 222 15.35 -5.21 2.92
CA PHE A 222 14.83 -4.57 4.14
C PHE A 222 14.25 -3.18 3.87
N GLY A 223 14.55 -2.59 2.71
CA GLY A 223 14.04 -1.28 2.32
C GLY A 223 12.58 -1.29 1.88
N ASN A 224 12.08 -2.44 1.43
CA ASN A 224 10.68 -2.62 1.06
C ASN A 224 10.18 -4.05 1.34
N GLN A 225 8.87 -4.19 1.57
CA GLN A 225 8.26 -5.49 1.84
C GLN A 225 8.12 -6.37 0.59
N VAL A 226 8.13 -5.77 -0.60
CA VAL A 226 7.92 -6.48 -1.88
C VAL A 226 9.05 -7.46 -2.15
N GLU A 227 10.30 -7.02 -2.02
CA GLU A 227 11.49 -7.85 -2.23
C GLU A 227 11.49 -9.06 -1.31
N TRP A 228 11.19 -8.86 -0.03
CA TRP A 228 11.16 -9.96 0.93
C TRP A 228 10.05 -10.98 0.65
N GLU A 229 8.82 -10.52 0.37
CA GLU A 229 7.72 -11.41 0.01
C GLU A 229 8.01 -12.15 -1.31
N ARG A 230 8.58 -11.46 -2.31
CA ARG A 230 8.99 -12.06 -3.57
C ARG A 230 10.03 -13.15 -3.38
N THR A 231 11.04 -12.91 -2.54
CA THR A 231 12.05 -13.92 -2.21
C THR A 231 11.41 -15.12 -1.50
N LYS A 232 10.53 -14.92 -0.51
CA LYS A 232 9.82 -16.04 0.14
C LYS A 232 8.99 -16.83 -0.86
N ASN A 233 8.27 -16.17 -1.77
CA ASN A 233 7.50 -16.81 -2.83
C ASN A 233 8.38 -17.66 -3.75
N GLU A 234 9.54 -17.13 -4.16
CA GLU A 234 10.50 -17.85 -4.99
C GLU A 234 10.98 -19.15 -4.32
N PHE A 235 11.18 -19.14 -3.00
CA PHE A 235 11.56 -20.32 -2.23
C PHE A 235 10.37 -21.15 -1.72
N GLY A 236 9.13 -20.78 -2.08
CA GLY A 236 7.91 -21.50 -1.72
C GLY A 236 7.60 -21.46 -0.22
N HIS A 237 7.95 -20.36 0.46
CA HIS A 237 7.84 -20.20 1.91
C HIS A 237 8.58 -21.30 2.71
N LYS A 238 9.72 -21.76 2.20
CA LYS A 238 10.59 -22.74 2.88
C LYS A 238 11.96 -22.14 3.15
N CYS A 239 12.62 -22.67 4.19
CA CYS A 239 14.03 -22.38 4.43
C CYS A 239 14.86 -22.83 3.22
N ALA A 240 15.62 -21.91 2.64
CA ALA A 240 16.47 -22.13 1.47
C ALA A 240 17.51 -23.22 1.70
N TYR A 241 17.91 -23.44 2.95
CA TYR A 241 18.92 -24.43 3.33
C TYR A 241 18.33 -25.80 3.67
N CYS A 242 17.61 -25.94 4.77
CA CYS A 242 17.11 -27.24 5.23
C CYS A 242 15.78 -27.64 4.58
N GLY A 243 15.07 -26.72 3.93
CA GLY A 243 13.76 -26.97 3.32
C GLY A 243 12.59 -27.03 4.31
N LYS A 244 12.81 -26.74 5.60
CA LYS A 244 11.72 -26.63 6.60
C LYS A 244 10.68 -25.63 6.12
N GLU A 245 9.42 -26.02 6.23
CA GLU A 245 8.23 -25.21 5.97
C GLU A 245 7.51 -24.93 7.30
N ASN A 246 6.56 -23.99 7.31
CA ASN A 246 5.77 -23.62 8.50
C ASN A 246 6.62 -23.20 9.72
N VAL A 247 7.80 -22.65 9.46
CA VAL A 247 8.68 -22.04 10.47
C VAL A 247 8.87 -20.56 10.16
N PRO A 248 9.10 -19.70 11.17
CA PRO A 248 9.49 -18.32 10.92
C PRO A 248 10.75 -18.27 10.05
N LEU A 249 10.64 -17.55 8.93
CA LEU A 249 11.74 -17.31 8.01
C LEU A 249 12.29 -15.91 8.25
N ILE A 250 13.61 -15.81 8.28
CA ILE A 250 14.34 -14.55 8.41
C ILE A 250 15.21 -14.34 7.17
N PRO A 251 15.42 -13.08 6.75
CA PRO A 251 16.39 -12.75 5.71
C PRO A 251 17.79 -13.16 6.16
N GLU A 252 18.49 -13.91 5.32
CA GLU A 252 19.84 -14.38 5.60
C GLU A 252 20.77 -14.11 4.43
N HIS A 253 21.98 -13.64 4.74
CA HIS A 253 22.98 -13.26 3.75
C HIS A 253 23.75 -14.46 3.21
N ILE A 254 23.61 -14.75 1.91
CA ILE A 254 24.37 -15.80 1.21
C ILE A 254 25.87 -15.59 1.44
N VAL A 255 26.37 -14.40 1.10
CA VAL A 255 27.71 -13.90 1.45
C VAL A 255 27.59 -13.13 2.77
N PRO A 256 28.25 -13.60 3.85
CA PRO A 256 28.16 -12.95 5.16
C PRO A 256 28.43 -11.45 5.13
N GLN A 257 27.66 -10.69 5.91
CA GLN A 257 27.80 -9.23 6.04
C GLN A 257 29.24 -8.78 6.36
N SER A 258 29.96 -9.51 7.21
CA SER A 258 31.36 -9.21 7.57
C SER A 258 32.35 -9.31 6.40
N ILE A 259 31.98 -10.02 5.33
CA ILE A 259 32.76 -10.17 4.10
C ILE A 259 32.26 -9.15 3.08
N MET A 260 30.96 -9.17 2.77
CA MET A 260 30.36 -8.31 1.74
C MET A 260 30.52 -6.81 2.05
N SER A 261 30.49 -6.40 3.32
CA SER A 261 30.72 -5.00 3.71
C SER A 261 32.11 -4.47 3.35
N LYS A 262 33.11 -5.35 3.22
CA LYS A 262 34.49 -4.97 2.84
C LYS A 262 34.68 -4.95 1.33
N GLU A 263 34.06 -5.90 0.64
CA GLU A 263 34.22 -6.08 -0.81
C GLU A 263 33.27 -5.18 -1.61
N ASN A 264 31.99 -5.15 -1.23
CA ASN A 264 30.99 -4.32 -1.87
C ASN A 264 29.86 -3.94 -0.89
N PRO A 265 30.04 -2.87 -0.08
CA PRO A 265 29.10 -2.52 0.98
C PRO A 265 27.68 -2.22 0.49
N LYS A 266 27.52 -1.80 -0.76
CA LYS A 266 26.20 -1.53 -1.36
C LYS A 266 25.43 -2.80 -1.70
N LYS A 267 26.10 -3.95 -1.81
CA LYS A 267 25.49 -5.25 -2.17
C LYS A 267 25.13 -6.12 -0.97
N VAL A 268 25.43 -5.67 0.25
CA VAL A 268 25.18 -6.43 1.49
C VAL A 268 23.72 -6.85 1.59
N ASP A 269 22.82 -5.89 1.55
CA ASP A 269 21.39 -6.10 1.82
C ASP A 269 20.55 -6.24 0.55
N LEU A 270 21.17 -6.23 -0.62
CA LEU A 270 20.49 -6.42 -1.89
C LEU A 270 19.87 -7.81 -1.97
N VAL A 271 18.73 -7.90 -2.66
CA VAL A 271 17.97 -9.15 -2.76
C VAL A 271 18.81 -10.30 -3.31
N GLU A 272 19.75 -10.04 -4.23
CA GLU A 272 20.69 -11.04 -4.77
C GLU A 272 21.46 -11.82 -3.68
N ASN A 273 21.73 -11.17 -2.55
CA ASN A 273 22.48 -11.72 -1.44
C ASN A 273 21.57 -12.25 -0.32
N ILE A 274 20.25 -12.23 -0.47
CA ILE A 274 19.29 -12.53 0.60
C ILE A 274 18.45 -13.75 0.27
N VAL A 275 18.46 -14.74 1.15
CA VAL A 275 17.60 -15.92 1.07
C VAL A 275 16.79 -16.11 2.35
N PRO A 276 15.64 -16.81 2.30
CA PRO A 276 14.87 -17.08 3.50
C PRO A 276 15.47 -18.27 4.25
N ALA A 277 15.87 -18.07 5.50
CA ALA A 277 16.40 -19.13 6.36
C ALA A 277 15.57 -19.28 7.64
N CYS A 278 15.54 -20.48 8.22
CA CYS A 278 15.07 -20.65 9.59
C CYS A 278 16.15 -20.21 10.60
N ALA A 279 15.73 -19.90 11.83
CA ALA A 279 16.63 -19.45 12.90
C ALA A 279 17.80 -20.42 13.17
N GLU A 280 17.55 -21.74 13.11
CA GLU A 280 18.58 -22.77 13.31
C GLU A 280 19.67 -22.71 12.24
N CYS A 281 19.30 -22.65 10.95
CA CYS A 281 20.26 -22.60 9.86
C CYS A 281 21.07 -21.29 9.89
N ASN A 282 20.40 -20.16 10.13
CA ASN A 282 21.06 -18.86 10.25
C ASN A 282 22.09 -18.84 11.38
N ALA A 283 21.71 -19.32 12.57
CA ALA A 283 22.59 -19.39 13.74
C ALA A 283 23.77 -20.36 13.54
N ASN A 284 23.57 -21.44 12.77
CA ASN A 284 24.60 -22.43 12.49
C ASN A 284 25.63 -21.93 11.45
N LYS A 285 25.18 -21.27 10.37
CA LYS A 285 26.07 -20.77 9.30
C LYS A 285 27.05 -19.70 9.81
N LYS A 286 26.57 -18.74 10.61
CA LYS A 286 27.38 -17.60 11.09
C LYS A 286 28.08 -16.88 9.91
N ALA A 287 29.36 -16.53 10.07
CA ALA A 287 30.17 -15.86 9.06
C ALA A 287 30.82 -16.80 8.03
N GLN A 288 30.35 -18.05 7.91
CA GLN A 288 30.91 -19.00 6.95
C GLN A 288 30.37 -18.74 5.53
N PRO A 289 31.22 -18.83 4.48
CA PRO A 289 30.75 -18.81 3.10
C PRO A 289 29.75 -19.94 2.86
N PHE A 290 28.57 -19.62 2.31
CA PHE A 290 27.48 -20.59 2.18
C PHE A 290 27.89 -21.85 1.42
N GLY A 291 28.71 -21.71 0.37
CA GLY A 291 29.10 -22.82 -0.50
C GLY A 291 29.86 -23.91 0.25
N LYS A 292 30.78 -23.52 1.15
CA LYS A 292 31.55 -24.46 1.98
C LYS A 292 30.68 -25.03 3.11
N TRP A 293 30.00 -24.14 3.84
CA TRP A 293 29.18 -24.53 4.98
C TRP A 293 28.06 -25.49 4.59
N TYR A 294 27.32 -25.18 3.52
CA TYR A 294 26.12 -25.92 3.14
C TYR A 294 26.43 -27.34 2.65
N THR A 295 27.57 -27.55 1.97
CA THR A 295 27.99 -28.88 1.49
C THR A 295 28.35 -29.85 2.61
N GLU A 296 28.66 -29.34 3.80
CA GLU A 296 29.02 -30.13 4.98
C GLU A 296 27.79 -30.45 5.86
N GLN A 297 26.60 -29.94 5.52
CA GLN A 297 25.40 -30.15 6.33
C GLN A 297 24.72 -31.50 6.07
N PRO A 298 24.15 -32.16 7.10
CA PRO A 298 23.44 -33.43 6.93
C PRO A 298 22.18 -33.30 6.06
N PHE A 299 21.61 -32.10 5.96
CA PHE A 299 20.47 -31.77 5.10
C PHE A 299 20.88 -31.16 3.75
N PHE A 300 22.14 -31.32 3.32
CA PHE A 300 22.60 -30.82 2.03
C PHE A 300 21.73 -31.34 0.88
N SER A 301 21.45 -30.46 -0.09
CA SER A 301 20.77 -30.81 -1.33
C SER A 301 21.35 -30.03 -2.50
N LYS A 302 21.78 -30.75 -3.54
CA LYS A 302 22.25 -30.17 -4.81
C LYS A 302 21.18 -29.29 -5.47
N ALA A 303 19.90 -29.65 -5.36
CA ALA A 303 18.80 -28.86 -5.93
C ALA A 303 18.66 -27.50 -5.24
N ARG A 304 18.71 -27.47 -3.90
CA ARG A 304 18.66 -26.21 -3.13
C ARG A 304 19.92 -25.37 -3.34
N LEU A 305 21.09 -25.99 -3.44
CA LEU A 305 22.34 -25.29 -3.77
C LEU A 305 22.20 -24.55 -5.12
N ARG A 306 21.74 -25.25 -6.16
CA ARG A 306 21.51 -24.67 -7.49
C ARG A 306 20.50 -23.54 -7.44
N LYS A 307 19.39 -23.71 -6.71
CA LYS A 307 18.36 -22.69 -6.56
C LYS A 307 18.89 -21.40 -5.91
N ILE A 308 19.73 -21.51 -4.88
CA ILE A 308 20.38 -20.35 -4.24
C ILE A 308 21.33 -19.66 -5.23
N GLN A 309 22.13 -20.42 -5.97
CA GLN A 309 23.04 -19.87 -7.00
C GLN A 309 22.30 -19.23 -8.18
N GLU A 310 21.14 -19.78 -8.55
CA GLU A 310 20.24 -19.19 -9.55
C GLU A 310 19.64 -17.88 -9.05
N HIS A 311 19.16 -17.84 -7.81
CA HIS A 311 18.66 -16.61 -7.19
C HIS A 311 19.71 -15.50 -7.17
N TYR A 312 20.94 -15.81 -6.72
CA TYR A 312 22.05 -14.86 -6.72
C TYR A 312 22.31 -14.28 -8.12
N ARG A 313 22.43 -15.15 -9.14
CA ARG A 313 22.67 -14.73 -10.53
C ARG A 313 21.50 -13.96 -11.13
N LYS A 314 20.27 -14.35 -10.79
CA LYS A 314 19.03 -13.76 -11.32
C LYS A 314 18.92 -12.30 -10.96
N TYR A 315 19.34 -11.91 -9.75
CA TYR A 315 19.22 -10.54 -9.27
C TYR A 315 20.54 -9.76 -9.26
N CYS A 316 21.63 -10.39 -9.72
CA CYS A 316 22.95 -9.78 -9.75
C CYS A 316 22.94 -8.44 -10.49
N LEU A 317 23.35 -7.38 -9.80
CA LEU A 317 23.67 -6.09 -10.42
C LEU A 317 25.11 -6.10 -10.95
N GLU A 318 25.40 -5.28 -11.97
CA GLU A 318 26.77 -4.96 -12.38
C GLU A 318 27.58 -4.31 -11.24
#